data_AF-A0A2V6MQE7-F1
#
_entry.id   AF-A0A2V6MQE7-F1
#
_cell.length_a   1.000
_cell.length_b   1.000
_cell.length_c   1.000
_cell.angle_alpha   90.00
_cell.angle_beta   90.00
_cell.angle_gamma   90.00
#
_symmetry.space_group_name_H-M   'P 1'
#
loop_
_entity.id
_entity.type
_entity.pdbx_description
1 polymer ?
#
loop_
_entity_poly.entity_id
_entity_poly.type
_entity_poly.pdbx_seq_one_letter_code
_entity_poly.pdbx_strand_id
1 'polypeptide(L)'
;MKRLVLLLLFGVTAGANAFTGDNSLLARVTVYWAQGGHGADQYTRQHKSATGTRLRQGHCAVDPKKIPYGSRVLLPDGTTLSAVDTGTAV
;
A
#
# COMPACT_ATOMS: atom_id res chain seq x y z
N MET A 1 -38.68 0.58 28.11
CA MET A 1 -37.38 -0.11 27.99
C MET A 1 -37.07 -0.58 26.57
N LYS A 2 -37.99 -1.25 25.85
CA LYS A 2 -37.74 -1.74 24.47
C LYS A 2 -37.50 -0.65 23.40
N ARG A 3 -38.11 0.53 23.54
CA ARG A 3 -37.93 1.68 22.61
C ARG A 3 -36.59 2.41 22.79
N LEU A 4 -36.00 2.35 23.98
CA LEU A 4 -34.69 2.98 24.28
C LEU A 4 -33.54 2.15 23.69
N VAL A 5 -33.68 0.83 23.69
CA VAL A 5 -32.72 -0.11 23.10
C VAL A 5 -32.65 0.02 21.58
N LEU A 6 -33.78 0.29 20.91
CA LEU A 6 -33.79 0.49 19.45
C LEU A 6 -33.02 1.74 19.00
N LEU A 7 -33.08 2.84 19.79
CA LEU A 7 -32.36 4.08 19.47
C LEU A 7 -30.84 3.93 19.62
N LEU A 8 -30.38 3.14 20.59
CA LEU A 8 -28.96 2.82 20.77
C LEU A 8 -28.42 1.90 19.67
N LEU A 9 -29.24 0.99 19.13
CA LEU A 9 -28.86 0.13 18.01
C LEU A 9 -28.82 0.87 16.65
N PHE A 10 -29.66 1.89 16.46
CA PHE A 10 -29.68 2.69 15.23
C PHE A 10 -28.62 3.81 15.19
N GLY A 11 -28.15 4.27 16.36
CA GLY A 11 -27.12 5.31 16.45
C GLY A 11 -25.70 4.85 16.11
N VAL A 12 -25.44 3.54 16.04
CA VAL A 12 -24.09 2.98 15.82
C VAL A 12 -23.77 2.78 14.33
N THR A 13 -24.76 2.82 13.43
CA THR A 13 -24.52 2.59 11.99
C THR A 13 -24.22 3.87 11.20
N ALA A 14 -24.23 5.05 11.84
CA ALA A 14 -24.11 6.35 11.16
C ALA A 14 -22.67 6.90 11.07
N GLY A 15 -21.64 6.08 11.31
CA GLY A 15 -20.27 6.54 11.50
C GLY A 15 -19.23 5.90 10.57
N ALA A 16 -19.47 5.86 9.25
CA ALA A 16 -18.39 5.56 8.30
C ALA A 16 -18.66 6.09 6.87
N ASN A 17 -19.27 7.26 6.73
CA ASN A 17 -19.06 8.02 5.49
C ASN A 17 -17.73 8.75 5.61
N ALA A 18 -16.63 7.99 5.72
CA ALA A 18 -15.33 8.53 5.39
C ALA A 18 -15.45 8.95 3.93
N PHE A 19 -15.34 10.25 3.67
CA PHE A 19 -15.14 10.76 2.34
C PHE A 19 -13.94 9.99 1.76
N THR A 20 -14.20 8.98 0.93
CA THR A 20 -13.24 8.49 -0.04
C THR A 20 -13.04 9.66 -0.99
N GLY A 21 -12.18 10.60 -0.59
CA GLY A 21 -11.50 11.43 -1.55
C GLY A 21 -10.85 10.50 -2.55
N ASP A 22 -10.82 10.90 -3.81
CA ASP A 22 -10.10 10.15 -4.81
C ASP A 22 -8.63 10.08 -4.38
N ASN A 23 -8.23 8.97 -3.77
CA ASN A 23 -6.86 8.69 -3.33
C ASN A 23 -6.00 8.24 -4.52
N SER A 24 -6.34 8.71 -5.73
CA SER A 24 -5.56 8.52 -6.92
C SER A 24 -4.38 9.48 -6.92
N LEU A 25 -3.23 9.00 -7.40
CA LEU A 25 -2.02 9.79 -7.56
C LEU A 25 -1.42 9.48 -8.92
N LEU A 26 -1.07 10.52 -9.68
CA LEU A 26 -0.33 10.34 -10.91
C LEU A 26 1.09 9.86 -10.58
N ALA A 27 1.47 8.69 -11.08
CA ALA A 27 2.77 8.08 -10.86
C ALA A 27 3.40 7.59 -12.16
N ARG A 28 4.73 7.64 -12.22
CA ARG A 28 5.51 6.91 -13.23
C ARG A 28 5.81 5.51 -12.68
N VAL A 29 5.31 4.48 -13.35
CA VAL A 29 5.50 3.09 -12.94
C VAL A 29 6.68 2.49 -13.69
N THR A 30 7.62 1.91 -12.95
CA THR A 30 8.76 1.15 -13.47
C THR A 30 8.81 -0.22 -12.79
N VAL A 31 9.60 -1.14 -13.35
CA VAL A 31 9.82 -2.48 -12.77
C VAL A 31 11.26 -2.63 -12.32
N TYR A 32 11.46 -3.38 -11.24
CA TYR A 32 12.77 -3.76 -10.72
C TYR A 32 12.77 -5.24 -10.35
N TRP A 33 13.95 -5.83 -10.19
CA TRP A 33 14.08 -7.22 -9.81
C TRP A 33 15.29 -7.41 -8.89
N ALA A 34 15.14 -8.31 -7.91
CA ALA A 34 16.14 -8.57 -6.87
C ALA A 34 17.50 -9.06 -7.41
N GLN A 35 17.49 -9.74 -8.55
CA GLN A 35 18.69 -10.32 -9.16
C GLN A 35 19.32 -9.43 -10.26
N GLY A 36 18.94 -8.15 -10.35
CA GLY A 36 19.32 -7.26 -11.44
C GLY A 36 20.69 -6.58 -11.30
N GLY A 37 21.77 -7.32 -11.54
CA GLY A 37 23.10 -6.77 -11.84
C GLY A 37 23.61 -5.68 -10.88
N HIS A 38 24.33 -4.69 -11.43
CA HIS A 38 24.97 -3.59 -10.68
C HIS A 38 24.00 -2.66 -9.94
N GLY A 39 22.69 -2.72 -10.19
CA GLY A 39 21.68 -1.84 -9.61
C GLY A 39 20.97 -2.38 -8.36
N ALA A 40 21.09 -3.67 -8.06
CA ALA A 40 20.54 -4.25 -6.83
C ALA A 40 21.50 -3.99 -5.66
N ASP A 41 21.02 -3.30 -4.62
CA ASP A 41 21.79 -3.12 -3.38
C ASP A 41 21.95 -4.45 -2.61
N GLN A 42 22.73 -4.43 -1.52
CA GLN A 42 22.99 -5.62 -0.73
C GLN A 42 21.71 -6.28 -0.18
N TYR A 43 20.69 -5.48 0.16
CA TYR A 43 19.44 -5.98 0.74
C TYR A 43 18.54 -6.59 -0.34
N THR A 44 18.40 -5.93 -1.47
CA THR A 44 17.60 -6.37 -2.62
C THR A 44 18.14 -7.70 -3.15
N ARG A 45 19.47 -7.88 -3.20
CA ARG A 45 20.11 -9.16 -3.57
C ARG A 45 19.79 -10.31 -2.62
N GLN A 46 19.48 -10.01 -1.36
CA GLN A 46 19.02 -10.99 -0.37
C GLN A 46 17.49 -11.15 -0.38
N HIS A 47 16.82 -10.54 -1.37
CA HIS A 47 15.37 -10.42 -1.45
C HIS A 47 14.77 -9.74 -0.22
N LYS A 48 15.43 -8.76 0.39
CA LYS A 48 14.93 -8.05 1.57
C LYS A 48 14.41 -6.66 1.17
N SER A 49 13.16 -6.37 1.48
CA SER A 49 12.56 -5.05 1.30
C SER A 49 12.94 -4.08 2.43
N ALA A 50 12.68 -2.78 2.24
CA ALA A 50 12.86 -1.75 3.26
C ALA A 50 12.09 -2.03 4.56
N THR A 51 10.91 -2.67 4.47
CA THR A 51 10.13 -3.09 5.65
C THR A 51 10.60 -4.42 6.26
N GLY A 52 11.67 -5.03 5.73
CA GLY A 52 12.22 -6.29 6.20
C GLY A 52 11.48 -7.55 5.72
N THR A 53 10.46 -7.41 4.88
CA THR A 53 9.74 -8.55 4.29
C THR A 53 10.55 -9.12 3.11
N ARG A 54 10.40 -10.42 2.84
CA ARG A 54 11.02 -11.03 1.67
C ARG A 54 10.30 -10.59 0.39
N LEU A 55 11.04 -10.00 -0.56
CA LEU A 55 10.55 -9.57 -1.86
C LEU A 55 9.96 -10.76 -2.65
N ARG A 56 8.76 -10.53 -3.21
CA ARG A 56 8.01 -11.45 -4.06
C ARG A 56 7.16 -10.67 -5.06
N GLN A 57 6.63 -11.34 -6.07
CA GLN A 57 5.69 -10.73 -7.00
C GLN A 57 4.49 -10.13 -6.26
N GLY A 58 4.02 -8.97 -6.70
CA GLY A 58 2.98 -8.20 -6.00
C GLY A 58 3.51 -7.23 -4.94
N HIS A 59 4.83 -7.09 -4.81
CA HIS A 59 5.46 -6.03 -4.00
C HIS A 59 5.88 -4.86 -4.87
N CYS A 60 5.77 -3.64 -4.33
CA CYS A 60 6.24 -2.43 -5.00
C CYS A 60 7.08 -1.58 -4.07
N ALA A 61 7.97 -0.81 -4.70
CA ALA A 61 8.70 0.28 -4.06
C ALA A 61 7.91 1.58 -4.21
N VAL A 62 7.90 2.42 -3.16
CA VAL A 62 7.23 3.72 -3.14
C VAL A 62 8.05 4.75 -2.37
N ASP A 63 7.75 6.04 -2.56
CA ASP A 63 8.14 7.10 -1.63
C ASP A 63 7.20 7.02 -0.40
N PRO A 64 7.69 6.60 0.79
CA PRO A 64 6.85 6.44 1.98
C PRO A 64 6.24 7.74 2.49
N LYS A 65 6.74 8.91 2.04
CA LYS A 65 6.15 10.22 2.37
C LYS A 65 4.88 10.51 1.57
N LYS A 66 4.69 9.84 0.42
CA LYS A 66 3.50 9.97 -0.44
C LYS A 66 2.58 8.78 -0.31
N ILE A 67 3.13 7.57 -0.27
CA ILE A 67 2.39 6.32 -0.13
C ILE A 67 3.00 5.56 1.05
N PRO A 68 2.37 5.56 2.24
CA PRO A 68 2.92 4.89 3.41
C PRO A 68 3.14 3.39 3.18
N TYR A 69 4.17 2.83 3.82
CA TYR A 69 4.36 1.37 3.83
C TYR A 69 3.11 0.65 4.37
N GLY A 70 2.83 -0.52 3.80
CA GLY A 70 1.62 -1.30 4.09
C GLY A 70 0.41 -0.89 3.25
N SER A 71 0.47 0.23 2.51
CA SER A 71 -0.60 0.63 1.59
C SER A 71 -0.79 -0.39 0.46
N ARG A 72 -2.04 -0.44 -0.03
CA ARG A 72 -2.43 -1.20 -1.21
C ARG A 72 -2.49 -0.26 -2.42
N VAL A 73 -1.62 -0.47 -3.39
CA VAL A 73 -1.58 0.31 -4.64
C VAL A 73 -2.37 -0.42 -5.71
N LEU A 74 -3.48 0.17 -6.17
CA LEU A 74 -4.28 -0.33 -7.28
C LEU A 74 -3.81 0.32 -8.59
N LEU A 75 -3.41 -0.48 -9.56
CA LEU A 75 -3.06 -0.02 -10.90
C LEU A 75 -4.31 0.04 -11.81
N PRO A 76 -4.26 0.80 -12.92
CA PRO A 76 -5.41 0.93 -13.83
C PRO A 76 -5.88 -0.37 -14.48
N ASP A 77 -5.01 -1.38 -14.57
CA ASP A 77 -5.31 -2.71 -15.10
C ASP A 77 -5.98 -3.64 -14.07
N GLY A 78 -6.23 -3.15 -12.84
CA GLY A 78 -6.79 -3.93 -11.74
C GLY A 78 -5.75 -4.66 -10.90
N THR A 79 -4.46 -4.63 -11.29
CA THR A 79 -3.39 -5.22 -10.50
C THR A 79 -3.25 -4.50 -9.17
N THR A 80 -3.12 -5.29 -8.10
CA THR A 80 -2.94 -4.78 -6.74
C THR A 80 -1.55 -5.10 -6.23
N LEU A 81 -0.81 -4.07 -5.79
CA LEU A 81 0.54 -4.19 -5.25
C LEU A 81 0.58 -3.77 -3.77
N SER A 82 1.51 -4.36 -3.02
CA SER A 82 1.76 -4.02 -1.62
C SER A 82 3.02 -3.16 -1.49
N ALA A 83 2.87 -1.96 -0.92
CA ALA A 83 3.95 -1.02 -0.67
C ALA A 83 4.81 -1.50 0.50
N VAL A 84 5.94 -2.14 0.20
CA VAL A 84 6.83 -2.74 1.22
C VAL A 84 8.28 -2.31 1.07
N ASP A 85 8.59 -1.54 0.03
CA ASP A 85 9.95 -1.22 -0.34
C ASP A 85 10.13 0.25 -0.74
N THR A 86 11.38 0.69 -0.87
CA THR A 86 11.75 2.01 -1.39
C THR A 86 13.08 1.93 -2.12
N GLY A 87 13.48 2.99 -2.81
CA GLY A 87 14.79 3.08 -3.45
C GLY A 87 15.17 4.52 -3.71
N THR A 88 16.46 4.81 -3.90
CA THR A 88 16.96 6.19 -4.07
C THR A 88 16.31 6.95 -5.24
N ALA A 89 15.83 6.22 -6.26
CA ALA A 89 15.18 6.77 -7.44
C ALA A 89 13.63 6.76 -7.38
N VAL A 90 13.06 6.35 -6.23
CA VAL A 90 11.60 6.18 -6.00
C VAL A 90 11.15 7.13 -4.90
#